data_AF-V5H815-F1
#
_entry.id   AF-V5H815-F1
#
_cell.length_a   1.000
_cell.length_b   1.000
_cell.length_c   1.000
_cell.angle_alpha   90.00
_cell.angle_beta   90.00
_cell.angle_gamma   90.00
#
_symmetry.space_group_name_H-M   'P 1'
#
loop_
_entity.id
_entity.type
_entity.pdbx_description
1 polymer ?
#
loop_
_entity_poly.entity_id
_entity_poly.type
_entity_poly.pdbx_seq_one_letter_code
_entity_poly.pdbx_strand_id
1 'polypeptide(L)'
;MPQNGLLSTPQLLAEALPQAISQMAPQACPQPCAQPVPQLAPQLPRQITQQFPLRMPQPSAQPVHQSVPQPVTPLLAPQPMPQPQLEAQPAGLHLFGPQPAGPQPGAPQLPLRTMEEFRRCELALLSESAQASMLARLSSLGGNSLKDTTRIIMERTLRKDVQCRFSLLGRRPPKLAFRGTRLCTTIIAAVRARTKMDIVDIERCISRYLAGAADREGGRRQRHDK
;
A
#
# COMPACT_ATOMS: atom_id res chain seq x y z
N MET A 1 -40.86 23.98 54.49
CA MET A 1 -40.84 23.29 55.80
C MET A 1 -42.29 23.04 56.18
N PRO A 2 -42.75 21.85 56.58
CA PRO A 2 -42.03 20.66 57.13
C PRO A 2 -41.82 19.56 56.06
N GLN A 3 -40.89 18.59 56.07
CA GLN A 3 -40.18 17.75 57.07
C GLN A 3 -41.05 16.76 57.85
N ASN A 4 -41.08 15.49 57.39
CA ASN A 4 -40.64 14.28 58.14
C ASN A 4 -41.36 13.01 57.67
N GLY A 5 -40.61 11.91 57.57
CA GLY A 5 -41.13 10.57 57.28
C GLY A 5 -40.03 9.54 57.05
N LEU A 6 -39.19 9.31 58.06
CA LEU A 6 -38.20 8.24 58.18
C LEU A 6 -38.86 6.85 58.05
N LEU A 7 -38.13 5.84 57.54
CA LEU A 7 -37.45 4.82 58.35
C LEU A 7 -37.12 3.56 57.52
N SER A 8 -35.86 3.14 57.57
CA SER A 8 -35.33 1.82 57.18
C SER A 8 -36.02 0.65 57.87
N THR A 9 -36.00 -0.53 57.24
CA THR A 9 -36.06 -1.86 57.88
C THR A 9 -35.64 -2.97 56.88
N PRO A 10 -35.27 -4.20 57.32
CA PRO A 10 -33.96 -4.80 57.01
C PRO A 10 -33.99 -6.26 56.47
N GLN A 11 -32.79 -6.88 56.41
CA GLN A 11 -32.50 -8.33 56.66
C GLN A 11 -32.69 -9.33 55.50
N LEU A 12 -31.64 -9.92 54.89
CA LEU A 12 -30.70 -10.99 55.34
C LEU A 12 -31.31 -12.41 55.29
N LEU A 13 -30.89 -13.21 54.30
CA LEU A 13 -30.64 -14.68 54.34
C LEU A 13 -30.02 -15.03 52.97
N ALA A 14 -28.75 -15.39 52.76
CA ALA A 14 -27.91 -16.40 53.39
C ALA A 14 -28.55 -17.78 53.40
N GLU A 15 -28.43 -18.53 52.31
CA GLU A 15 -28.54 -19.99 52.40
C GLU A 15 -27.46 -20.68 51.57
N ALA A 16 -26.83 -21.64 52.22
CA ALA A 16 -25.67 -22.40 51.82
C ALA A 16 -26.09 -23.74 51.18
N LEU A 17 -25.22 -24.23 50.27
CA LEU A 17 -24.79 -25.63 49.99
C LEU A 17 -25.60 -26.81 50.59
N PRO A 18 -25.70 -27.99 49.91
CA PRO A 18 -24.49 -28.78 49.58
C PRO A 18 -24.54 -29.71 48.34
N GLN A 19 -23.42 -30.42 48.20
CA GLN A 19 -22.88 -31.24 47.12
C GLN A 19 -23.54 -32.61 46.89
N ALA A 20 -23.39 -33.16 45.67
CA ALA A 20 -23.11 -34.58 45.43
C ALA A 20 -22.47 -34.72 44.02
N ILE A 21 -21.14 -34.90 43.94
CA ILE A 21 -20.43 -36.19 43.84
C ILE A 21 -20.70 -36.91 42.52
N SER A 22 -19.74 -36.81 41.60
CA SER A 22 -19.35 -37.97 40.80
C SER A 22 -17.83 -37.96 40.66
N GLN A 23 -17.20 -38.50 41.70
CA GLN A 23 -15.81 -38.90 41.69
C GLN A 23 -15.66 -40.21 40.92
N MET A 24 -14.75 -40.23 39.94
CA MET A 24 -13.86 -41.37 39.72
C MET A 24 -12.51 -40.82 39.24
N ALA A 25 -11.61 -40.57 40.19
CA ALA A 25 -10.16 -40.72 40.02
C ALA A 25 -9.81 -42.21 40.33
N PRO A 26 -8.55 -42.70 40.27
CA PRO A 26 -7.26 -42.06 39.95
C PRO A 26 -6.47 -42.85 38.86
N GLN A 27 -5.33 -42.40 38.37
CA GLN A 27 -3.97 -42.87 38.72
C GLN A 27 -3.01 -41.80 38.13
N ALA A 28 -2.31 -41.02 38.94
CA ALA A 28 -1.05 -41.37 39.59
C ALA A 28 0.10 -41.65 38.59
N CYS A 29 1.01 -40.68 38.57
CA CYS A 29 2.46 -40.80 38.43
C CYS A 29 3.13 -40.55 37.05
N PRO A 30 4.37 -40.02 37.10
CA PRO A 30 4.91 -39.04 36.16
C PRO A 30 5.86 -39.68 35.14
N GLN A 31 6.08 -39.08 33.97
CA GLN A 31 7.39 -39.00 33.28
C GLN A 31 7.33 -38.00 32.11
N PRO A 32 8.35 -37.13 31.93
CA PRO A 32 8.58 -36.45 30.66
C PRO A 32 9.27 -37.44 29.71
N CYS A 33 8.50 -38.11 28.86
CA CYS A 33 9.08 -38.90 27.78
C CYS A 33 9.65 -37.97 26.71
N ALA A 34 10.95 -37.72 26.77
CA ALA A 34 11.73 -37.29 25.62
C ALA A 34 11.63 -38.36 24.54
N GLN A 35 10.92 -38.06 23.45
CA GLN A 35 10.94 -38.86 22.23
C GLN A 35 12.09 -38.37 21.35
N PRO A 36 13.06 -39.22 20.94
CA PRO A 36 13.94 -38.89 19.84
C PRO A 36 13.17 -39.05 18.52
N VAL A 37 12.81 -37.93 17.91
CA VAL A 37 12.35 -37.90 16.51
C VAL A 37 13.54 -38.23 15.61
N PRO A 38 13.43 -39.19 14.68
CA PRO A 38 14.43 -39.37 13.63
C PRO A 38 14.39 -38.15 12.69
N GLN A 39 15.44 -37.32 12.73
CA GLN A 39 15.71 -36.34 11.69
C GLN A 39 15.97 -37.08 10.37
N LEU A 40 15.01 -37.05 9.45
CA LEU A 40 15.26 -37.27 8.04
C LEU A 40 15.33 -35.89 7.36
N ALA A 41 16.50 -35.26 7.41
CA ALA A 41 16.79 -34.07 6.64
C ALA A 41 17.18 -34.47 5.20
N PRO A 42 16.63 -33.83 4.14
CA PRO A 42 17.23 -33.90 2.82
C PRO A 42 18.58 -33.17 2.83
N GLN A 43 19.64 -33.88 2.45
CA GLN A 43 20.97 -33.32 2.31
C GLN A 43 21.00 -32.22 1.22
N LEU A 44 21.38 -31.01 1.63
CA LEU A 44 21.80 -29.93 0.72
C LEU A 44 23.20 -30.24 0.19
N PRO A 45 23.46 -30.18 -1.13
CA PRO A 45 24.81 -30.20 -1.66
C PRO A 45 25.56 -28.92 -1.26
N ARG A 46 26.66 -29.07 -0.53
CA ARG A 46 27.65 -28.01 -0.31
C ARG A 46 28.36 -27.73 -1.64
N GLN A 47 27.91 -26.71 -2.36
CA GLN A 47 28.65 -26.16 -3.51
C GLN A 47 29.32 -24.86 -3.09
N ILE A 48 30.60 -25.01 -2.75
CA ILE A 48 31.73 -24.20 -3.22
C ILE A 48 31.57 -22.68 -3.07
N THR A 49 32.20 -22.18 -2.00
CA THR A 49 32.79 -20.85 -1.86
C THR A 49 33.49 -20.43 -3.17
N GLN A 50 32.83 -19.61 -3.96
CA GLN A 50 33.47 -18.87 -5.03
C GLN A 50 34.38 -17.81 -4.41
N GLN A 51 35.65 -17.98 -4.71
CA GLN A 51 36.79 -17.13 -4.38
C GLN A 51 36.50 -15.65 -4.67
N PHE A 52 36.70 -14.81 -3.67
CA PHE A 52 36.99 -13.39 -3.83
C PHE A 52 38.36 -13.23 -4.51
N PRO A 53 38.50 -12.44 -5.59
CA PRO A 53 39.77 -11.82 -5.89
C PRO A 53 39.82 -10.45 -5.20
N LEU A 54 40.51 -10.40 -4.06
CA LEU A 54 41.14 -9.15 -3.62
C LEU A 54 42.28 -8.85 -4.60
N ARG A 55 42.10 -7.87 -5.49
CA ARG A 55 43.22 -7.28 -6.23
C ARG A 55 43.17 -5.77 -6.10
N MET A 56 44.08 -5.25 -5.28
CA MET A 56 44.40 -3.82 -5.21
C MET A 56 44.98 -3.32 -6.55
N PRO A 57 44.86 -2.02 -6.88
CA PRO A 57 45.49 -1.42 -8.05
C PRO A 57 47.01 -1.33 -7.85
N GLN A 58 47.77 -1.81 -8.82
CA GLN A 58 49.22 -1.57 -8.90
C GLN A 58 49.48 -0.40 -9.85
N PRO A 59 50.38 0.55 -9.53
CA PRO A 59 50.80 1.60 -10.44
C PRO A 59 51.96 1.09 -11.30
N SER A 60 51.84 1.17 -12.62
CA SER A 60 52.97 1.02 -13.52
C SER A 60 52.82 1.95 -14.73
N ALA A 61 53.74 2.91 -14.76
CA ALA A 61 54.02 3.82 -15.86
C ALA A 61 54.33 3.08 -17.16
N GLN A 62 54.13 3.75 -18.31
CA GLN A 62 54.90 3.63 -19.56
C GLN A 62 54.59 4.86 -20.48
N PRO A 63 55.45 5.17 -21.47
CA PRO A 63 56.05 6.50 -21.64
C PRO A 63 55.46 7.39 -22.74
N VAL A 64 55.86 8.67 -22.65
CA VAL A 64 55.77 9.74 -23.65
C VAL A 64 56.51 9.41 -24.95
N HIS A 65 55.97 9.87 -26.09
CA HIS A 65 56.60 10.49 -27.28
C HIS A 65 55.48 10.69 -28.32
N GLN A 66 55.36 11.73 -29.15
CA GLN A 66 55.94 13.07 -29.27
C GLN A 66 55.21 13.74 -30.46
N SER A 67 54.82 15.01 -30.27
CA SER A 67 54.64 16.13 -31.24
C SER A 67 53.89 15.97 -32.57
N VAL A 68 52.96 16.91 -32.86
CA VAL A 68 53.22 18.13 -33.67
C VAL A 68 52.20 19.24 -33.25
N PRO A 69 52.57 20.55 -33.21
CA PRO A 69 51.77 21.62 -32.62
C PRO A 69 51.04 22.56 -33.61
N GLN A 70 49.88 23.07 -33.15
CA GLN A 70 49.33 24.46 -33.28
C GLN A 70 49.04 25.04 -34.70
N PRO A 71 48.05 25.96 -34.90
CA PRO A 71 47.87 27.17 -34.09
C PRO A 71 46.42 27.64 -33.81
N VAL A 72 46.43 28.80 -33.17
CA VAL A 72 45.53 29.49 -32.26
C VAL A 72 44.37 30.29 -32.90
N THR A 73 43.29 30.43 -32.12
CA THR A 73 42.35 31.60 -31.96
C THR A 73 41.41 32.00 -33.13
N PRO A 74 40.35 32.81 -32.90
CA PRO A 74 39.61 33.15 -31.67
C PRO A 74 38.05 33.15 -31.81
N LEU A 75 37.36 33.24 -30.66
CA LEU A 75 36.18 34.10 -30.39
C LEU A 75 35.10 34.28 -31.47
N LEU A 76 33.90 33.72 -31.27
CA LEU A 76 32.66 34.38 -31.70
C LEU A 76 31.48 34.12 -30.72
N ALA A 77 30.79 35.22 -30.45
CA ALA A 77 29.71 35.54 -29.54
C ALA A 77 28.60 34.50 -29.23
N PRO A 78 27.88 34.69 -28.10
CA PRO A 78 26.66 33.95 -27.76
C PRO A 78 25.50 34.34 -28.69
N GLN A 79 24.85 33.34 -29.28
CA GLN A 79 23.63 33.53 -30.07
C GLN A 79 22.41 33.68 -29.14
N PRO A 80 21.55 34.69 -29.35
CA PRO A 80 20.41 35.03 -28.50
C PRO A 80 19.17 34.14 -28.75
N MET A 81 18.31 34.13 -27.73
CA MET A 81 16.98 33.52 -27.71
C MET A 81 16.09 33.97 -28.89
N PRO A 82 15.28 33.07 -29.48
CA PRO A 82 14.03 33.46 -30.11
C PRO A 82 12.92 33.54 -29.05
N GLN A 83 12.48 34.76 -28.76
CA GLN A 83 11.22 35.05 -28.03
C GLN A 83 10.02 35.08 -29.01
N PRO A 84 8.78 35.02 -28.49
CA PRO A 84 7.65 34.32 -29.11
C PRO A 84 6.89 35.17 -30.13
N GLN A 85 6.50 34.56 -31.26
CA GLN A 85 5.53 35.17 -32.17
C GLN A 85 4.13 34.87 -31.67
N LEU A 86 3.52 35.90 -31.09
CA LEU A 86 2.14 35.92 -30.61
C LEU A 86 1.21 36.05 -31.83
N GLU A 87 0.91 34.91 -32.46
CA GLU A 87 -0.05 34.87 -33.57
C GLU A 87 -1.47 34.83 -32.98
N ALA A 88 -2.14 35.98 -33.02
CA ALA A 88 -3.55 36.10 -32.69
C ALA A 88 -4.40 35.44 -33.78
N GLN A 89 -5.23 34.46 -33.43
CA GLN A 89 -6.31 33.95 -34.27
C GLN A 89 -7.58 33.69 -33.44
N PRO A 90 -8.77 33.79 -34.08
CA PRO A 90 -9.88 34.57 -33.54
C PRO A 90 -10.83 33.79 -32.66
N ALA A 91 -11.61 34.55 -31.89
CA ALA A 91 -12.74 34.13 -31.09
C ALA A 91 -13.74 33.29 -31.92
N GLY A 92 -13.60 31.97 -31.84
CA GLY A 92 -14.66 31.02 -32.14
C GLY A 92 -15.49 30.78 -30.89
N LEU A 93 -16.75 31.19 -30.92
CA LEU A 93 -17.77 30.90 -29.90
C LEU A 93 -17.88 29.39 -29.67
N HIS A 94 -17.13 28.86 -28.71
CA HIS A 94 -17.36 27.51 -28.20
C HIS A 94 -18.47 27.58 -27.17
N LEU A 95 -19.66 27.23 -27.64
CA LEU A 95 -20.87 26.97 -26.88
C LEU A 95 -20.53 26.27 -25.55
N PHE A 96 -20.74 26.96 -24.44
CA PHE A 96 -20.61 26.43 -23.09
C PHE A 96 -21.62 25.30 -22.90
N GLY A 97 -21.21 24.06 -23.18
CA GLY A 97 -21.80 22.91 -22.49
C GLY A 97 -21.56 23.07 -20.99
N PRO A 98 -22.43 22.56 -20.10
CA PRO A 98 -22.17 22.56 -18.67
C PRO A 98 -20.86 21.81 -18.40
N GLN A 99 -19.76 22.56 -18.21
CA GLN A 99 -18.55 22.01 -17.64
C GLN A 99 -18.87 21.66 -16.19
N PRO A 100 -18.83 20.38 -15.78
CA PRO A 100 -18.94 20.05 -14.37
C PRO A 100 -17.76 20.71 -13.67
N ALA A 101 -18.08 21.56 -12.69
CA ALA A 101 -17.19 22.32 -11.82
C ALA A 101 -15.70 21.94 -11.92
N GLY A 102 -14.89 22.90 -12.37
CA GLY A 102 -13.47 22.69 -12.64
C GLY A 102 -12.70 22.02 -11.50
N PRO A 103 -11.60 21.30 -11.80
CA PRO A 103 -10.75 20.69 -10.79
C PRO A 103 -10.29 21.75 -9.79
N GLN A 104 -10.60 21.55 -8.51
CA GLN A 104 -9.93 22.27 -7.43
C GLN A 104 -8.41 22.10 -7.63
N PRO A 105 -7.61 23.18 -7.75
CA PRO A 105 -6.17 23.07 -7.92
C PRO A 105 -5.57 22.38 -6.68
N GLY A 106 -5.13 21.14 -6.85
CA GLY A 106 -4.33 20.43 -5.83
C GLY A 106 -4.90 19.11 -5.30
N ALA A 107 -6.20 18.81 -5.48
CA ALA A 107 -6.78 17.57 -4.97
C ALA A 107 -6.84 16.47 -6.06
N PRO A 108 -6.31 15.25 -5.82
CA PRO A 108 -6.44 14.15 -6.77
C PRO A 108 -7.90 13.76 -6.97
N GLN A 109 -8.37 13.83 -8.22
CA GLN A 109 -9.68 13.31 -8.58
C GLN A 109 -9.64 11.78 -8.52
N LEU A 110 -10.60 11.17 -7.83
CA LEU A 110 -10.76 9.72 -7.75
C LEU A 110 -12.11 9.33 -8.35
N PRO A 111 -12.27 8.10 -8.87
CA PRO A 111 -11.27 7.04 -8.95
C PRO A 111 -10.25 7.25 -10.09
N LEU A 112 -8.98 6.93 -9.82
CA LEU A 112 -7.88 7.02 -10.77
C LEU A 112 -8.07 5.99 -11.89
N ARG A 113 -8.05 6.45 -13.14
CA ARG A 113 -8.35 5.65 -14.33
C ARG A 113 -7.10 5.25 -15.09
N THR A 114 -6.04 6.06 -14.99
CA THR A 114 -4.80 5.87 -15.74
C THR A 114 -3.59 5.80 -14.81
N MET A 115 -2.50 5.20 -15.31
CA MET A 115 -1.23 5.18 -14.58
C MET A 115 -0.60 6.58 -14.43
N GLU A 116 -0.92 7.50 -15.33
CA GLU A 116 -0.48 8.90 -15.23
C GLU A 116 -1.21 9.64 -14.10
N GLU A 117 -2.53 9.49 -14.00
CA GLU A 117 -3.31 10.00 -12.86
C GLU A 117 -2.79 9.43 -11.54
N PHE A 118 -2.44 8.14 -11.52
CA PHE A 118 -1.82 7.52 -10.35
C PHE A 118 -0.49 8.18 -9.97
N ARG A 119 0.41 8.39 -10.93
CA ARG A 119 1.71 9.05 -10.67
C ARG A 119 1.54 10.48 -10.17
N ARG A 120 0.60 11.23 -10.74
CA ARG A 120 0.24 12.58 -10.26
C ARG A 120 -0.31 12.56 -8.85
N CYS A 121 -1.16 11.58 -8.53
CA CYS A 121 -1.67 11.39 -7.17
C CYS A 121 -0.53 11.08 -6.19
N GLU A 122 0.39 10.18 -6.55
CA GLU A 122 1.57 9.87 -5.71
C GLU A 122 2.44 11.10 -5.47
N LEU A 123 2.61 11.96 -6.48
CA LEU A 123 3.34 13.22 -6.33
C LEU A 123 2.59 14.19 -5.41
N ALA A 124 1.27 14.32 -5.56
CA ALA A 124 0.46 15.18 -4.70
C ALA A 124 0.50 14.74 -3.23
N LEU A 125 0.53 13.41 -2.99
CA LEU A 125 0.64 12.82 -1.65
C LEU A 125 2.03 12.99 -1.00
N LEU A 126 2.98 13.67 -1.64
CA LEU A 126 4.18 14.16 -0.94
C LEU A 126 3.84 15.21 0.12
N SER A 127 2.78 15.99 -0.11
CA SER A 127 2.33 17.00 0.84
C SER A 127 1.54 16.36 1.98
N GLU A 128 1.91 16.67 3.22
CA GLU A 128 1.23 16.16 4.41
C GLU A 128 -0.25 16.60 4.45
N SER A 129 -0.57 17.82 4.01
CA SER A 129 -1.94 18.31 3.95
C SER A 129 -2.78 17.54 2.93
N ALA A 130 -2.19 17.21 1.76
CA ALA A 130 -2.84 16.38 0.75
C ALA A 130 -3.04 14.94 1.25
N GLN A 131 -2.06 14.37 1.95
CA GLN A 131 -2.19 13.04 2.56
C GLN A 131 -3.27 13.02 3.64
N ALA A 132 -3.32 14.03 4.52
CA ALA A 132 -4.34 14.14 5.56
C ALA A 132 -5.74 14.31 4.96
N SER A 133 -5.89 15.16 3.95
CA SER A 133 -7.15 15.33 3.21
C SER A 133 -7.60 14.04 2.53
N MET A 134 -6.67 13.33 1.88
CA MET A 134 -6.94 12.03 1.26
C MET A 134 -7.36 10.99 2.30
N LEU A 135 -6.64 10.90 3.42
CA LEU A 135 -6.96 10.00 4.51
C LEU A 135 -8.35 10.27 5.08
N ALA A 136 -8.69 11.54 5.36
CA ALA A 136 -10.00 11.92 5.86
C ALA A 136 -11.12 11.53 4.89
N ARG A 137 -10.91 11.79 3.59
CA ARG A 137 -11.85 11.44 2.52
C ARG A 137 -12.03 9.92 2.35
N LEU A 138 -10.97 9.12 2.49
CA LEU A 138 -11.07 7.67 2.39
C LEU A 138 -11.63 7.04 3.67
N SER A 139 -11.33 7.61 4.83
CA SER A 139 -11.82 7.14 6.12
C SER A 139 -13.32 7.41 6.32
N SER A 140 -13.90 8.39 5.60
CA SER A 140 -15.34 8.62 5.61
C SER A 140 -16.13 7.61 4.76
N LEU A 141 -15.45 6.78 3.96
CA LEU A 141 -16.10 5.76 3.16
C LEU A 141 -16.69 4.66 4.05
N GLY A 142 -17.91 4.24 3.71
CA GLY A 142 -18.68 3.24 4.45
C GLY A 142 -18.07 1.84 4.42
N GLY A 143 -18.75 0.92 5.09
CA GLY A 143 -18.38 -0.49 5.19
C GLY A 143 -18.41 -0.97 6.64
N ASN A 144 -18.83 -2.22 6.82
CA ASN A 144 -19.10 -2.85 8.12
C ASN A 144 -18.20 -4.08 8.41
N SER A 145 -17.31 -4.41 7.48
CA SER A 145 -16.34 -5.51 7.61
C SER A 145 -15.04 -5.13 6.93
N LEU A 146 -13.91 -5.72 7.35
CA LEU A 146 -12.61 -5.51 6.72
C LEU A 146 -12.65 -5.68 5.19
N LYS A 147 -13.32 -6.74 4.72
CA LYS A 147 -13.44 -7.03 3.28
C LYS A 147 -14.26 -5.96 2.56
N ASP A 148 -15.36 -5.54 3.16
CA ASP A 148 -16.29 -4.58 2.58
C ASP A 148 -15.70 -3.17 2.55
N THR A 149 -15.15 -2.70 3.68
CA THR A 149 -14.45 -1.42 3.78
C THR A 149 -13.26 -1.34 2.81
N THR A 150 -12.43 -2.41 2.75
CA THR A 150 -11.32 -2.47 1.78
C THR A 150 -11.84 -2.37 0.35
N ARG A 151 -12.91 -3.12 0.02
CA ARG A 151 -13.52 -3.09 -1.31
C ARG A 151 -14.02 -1.69 -1.68
N ILE A 152 -14.81 -1.05 -0.81
CA ILE A 152 -15.39 0.26 -1.05
C ILE A 152 -14.28 1.30 -1.26
N ILE A 153 -13.28 1.33 -0.37
CA ILE A 153 -12.14 2.26 -0.49
C ILE A 153 -11.39 2.02 -1.79
N MET A 154 -11.09 0.77 -2.14
CA MET A 154 -10.35 0.45 -3.37
C MET A 154 -11.13 0.83 -4.64
N GLU A 155 -12.45 0.56 -4.69
CA GLU A 155 -13.32 0.91 -5.83
C GLU A 155 -13.48 2.43 -6.00
N ARG A 156 -13.46 3.18 -4.89
CA ARG A 156 -13.52 4.65 -4.92
C ARG A 156 -12.18 5.30 -5.23
N THR A 157 -11.08 4.56 -5.10
CA THR A 157 -9.72 5.10 -5.30
C THR A 157 -9.15 4.76 -6.67
N LEU A 158 -9.30 3.51 -7.13
CA LEU A 158 -8.65 3.00 -8.34
C LEU A 158 -9.67 2.30 -9.24
N ARG A 159 -9.65 2.57 -10.55
CA ARG A 159 -10.38 1.76 -11.55
C ARG A 159 -9.64 0.49 -11.93
N LYS A 160 -10.37 -0.44 -12.56
CA LYS A 160 -9.88 -1.76 -12.98
C LYS A 160 -8.56 -1.67 -13.75
N ASP A 161 -8.43 -0.74 -14.69
CA ASP A 161 -7.21 -0.58 -15.50
C ASP A 161 -5.98 -0.33 -14.65
N VAL A 162 -6.07 0.53 -13.64
CA VAL A 162 -4.98 0.80 -12.70
C VAL A 162 -4.79 -0.37 -11.75
N GLN A 163 -5.87 -0.91 -11.18
CA GLN A 163 -5.81 -2.06 -10.27
C GLN A 163 -5.08 -3.27 -10.89
N CYS A 164 -5.29 -3.53 -12.19
CA CYS A 164 -4.66 -4.64 -12.90
C CYS A 164 -3.14 -4.48 -13.08
N ARG A 165 -2.62 -3.25 -12.99
CA ARG A 165 -1.18 -2.96 -13.08
C ARG A 165 -0.44 -3.25 -11.79
N PHE A 166 -1.16 -3.48 -10.70
CA PHE A 166 -0.57 -3.69 -9.39
C PHE A 166 -0.78 -5.11 -8.86
N SER A 167 0.17 -5.54 -8.06
CA SER A 167 0.01 -6.58 -7.04
C SER A 167 0.56 -6.02 -5.73
N LEU A 168 0.19 -6.57 -4.58
CA LEU A 168 0.65 -5.98 -3.31
C LEU A 168 2.18 -5.89 -3.26
N LEU A 169 2.89 -6.97 -3.60
CA LEU A 169 4.35 -7.07 -3.47
C LEU A 169 5.12 -6.99 -4.79
N GLY A 170 4.46 -6.92 -5.95
CA GLY A 170 5.15 -6.85 -7.25
C GLY A 170 5.94 -8.12 -7.63
N ARG A 171 5.69 -9.27 -6.99
CA ARG A 171 6.53 -10.48 -7.12
C ARG A 171 6.57 -11.09 -8.52
N ARG A 172 5.56 -10.84 -9.36
CA ARG A 172 5.48 -11.40 -10.72
C ARG A 172 5.34 -10.26 -11.74
N PRO A 173 6.28 -10.10 -12.68
CA PRO A 173 6.12 -9.15 -13.78
C PRO A 173 4.90 -9.54 -14.63
N PRO A 174 4.22 -8.59 -15.28
CA PRO A 174 4.55 -7.16 -15.41
C PRO A 174 3.93 -6.26 -14.31
N LYS A 175 3.42 -6.83 -13.21
CA LYS A 175 2.69 -6.05 -12.19
C LYS A 175 3.64 -5.32 -11.23
N LEU A 176 3.37 -4.05 -11.00
CA LEU A 176 4.08 -3.19 -10.04
C LEU A 176 3.73 -3.57 -8.59
N ALA A 177 4.61 -3.25 -7.66
CA ALA A 177 4.33 -3.34 -6.23
C ALA A 177 3.42 -2.18 -5.79
N PHE A 178 2.32 -2.50 -5.13
CA PHE A 178 1.44 -1.50 -4.53
C PHE A 178 1.92 -1.09 -3.14
N ARG A 179 2.49 -2.04 -2.40
CA ARG A 179 3.16 -1.79 -1.13
C ARG A 179 4.37 -0.89 -1.37
N GLY A 180 4.48 0.18 -0.58
CA GLY A 180 5.51 1.22 -0.74
C GLY A 180 5.01 2.48 -1.47
N THR A 181 3.84 2.44 -2.09
CA THR A 181 3.18 3.65 -2.61
C THR A 181 2.54 4.44 -1.47
N ARG A 182 2.51 5.77 -1.60
CA ARG A 182 1.90 6.67 -0.59
C ARG A 182 0.40 6.45 -0.52
N LEU A 183 -0.23 6.20 -1.66
CA LEU A 183 -1.63 5.87 -1.76
C LEU A 183 -1.95 4.56 -1.01
N CYS A 184 -1.11 3.53 -1.12
CA CYS A 184 -1.30 2.29 -0.36
C CYS A 184 -1.22 2.54 1.15
N THR A 185 -0.22 3.30 1.62
CA THR A 185 -0.11 3.69 3.03
C THR A 185 -1.35 4.44 3.51
N THR A 186 -1.86 5.36 2.70
CA THR A 186 -3.06 6.15 3.00
C THR A 186 -4.32 5.28 3.06
N ILE A 187 -4.46 4.32 2.14
CA ILE A 187 -5.57 3.34 2.14
C ILE A 187 -5.50 2.45 3.39
N ILE A 188 -4.32 1.93 3.74
CA ILE A 188 -4.14 1.09 4.94
C ILE A 188 -4.54 1.88 6.19
N ALA A 189 -4.09 3.13 6.30
CA ALA A 189 -4.46 4.02 7.40
C ALA A 189 -5.99 4.24 7.46
N ALA A 190 -6.64 4.47 6.31
CA ALA A 190 -8.09 4.66 6.24
C ALA A 190 -8.87 3.41 6.66
N VAL A 191 -8.48 2.23 6.16
CA VAL A 191 -9.11 0.96 6.52
C VAL A 191 -8.91 0.66 8.02
N ARG A 192 -7.71 0.92 8.54
CA ARG A 192 -7.38 0.72 9.96
C ARG A 192 -8.20 1.65 10.86
N ALA A 193 -8.33 2.93 10.51
CA ALA A 193 -9.14 3.89 11.26
C ALA A 193 -10.60 3.43 11.41
N ARG A 194 -11.12 2.72 10.41
CA ARG A 194 -12.50 2.22 10.38
C ARG A 194 -12.70 0.88 11.08
N THR A 195 -11.79 -0.05 10.83
CA THR A 195 -11.99 -1.46 11.20
C THR A 195 -11.23 -1.87 12.44
N LYS A 196 -10.25 -1.07 12.88
CA LYS A 196 -9.32 -1.35 13.99
C LYS A 196 -8.56 -2.68 13.83
N MET A 197 -8.50 -3.22 12.61
CA MET A 197 -7.79 -4.46 12.29
C MET A 197 -6.28 -4.23 12.18
N ASP A 198 -5.52 -5.31 12.32
CA ASP A 198 -4.07 -5.27 12.15
C ASP A 198 -3.65 -4.97 10.70
N ILE A 199 -2.49 -4.34 10.54
CA ILE A 199 -1.94 -3.98 9.24
C ILE A 199 -1.75 -5.21 8.35
N VAL A 200 -1.28 -6.34 8.90
CA VAL A 200 -1.04 -7.58 8.15
C VAL A 200 -2.34 -8.14 7.57
N ASP A 201 -3.45 -8.05 8.32
CA ASP A 201 -4.76 -8.50 7.83
C ASP A 201 -5.32 -7.57 6.76
N ILE A 202 -5.12 -6.27 6.91
CA ILE A 202 -5.47 -5.27 5.90
C ILE A 202 -4.67 -5.51 4.61
N GLU A 203 -3.35 -5.67 4.71
CA GLU A 203 -2.47 -5.99 3.57
C GLU A 203 -2.90 -7.29 2.89
N ARG A 204 -3.19 -8.35 3.66
CA ARG A 204 -3.70 -9.62 3.13
C ARG A 204 -5.04 -9.44 2.40
N CYS A 205 -5.92 -8.58 2.91
CA CYS A 205 -7.18 -8.24 2.26
C CYS A 205 -6.95 -7.50 0.93
N ILE A 206 -6.10 -6.48 0.91
CA ILE A 206 -5.73 -5.71 -0.29
C ILE A 206 -5.06 -6.63 -1.32
N SER A 207 -4.18 -7.53 -0.90
CA SER A 207 -3.51 -8.50 -1.78
C SER A 207 -4.52 -9.38 -2.53
N ARG A 208 -5.46 -9.99 -1.79
CA ARG A 208 -6.56 -10.78 -2.38
C ARG A 208 -7.43 -9.94 -3.29
N TYR A 209 -7.71 -8.69 -2.90
CA TYR A 209 -8.48 -7.76 -3.71
C TYR A 209 -7.78 -7.47 -5.05
N LEU A 210 -6.48 -7.15 -5.07
CA LEU A 210 -5.74 -6.87 -6.31
C LEU A 210 -5.54 -8.12 -7.18
N ALA A 211 -5.37 -9.30 -6.58
CA ALA A 211 -5.26 -10.55 -7.32
C ALA A 211 -6.49 -10.82 -8.21
N GLY A 212 -7.69 -10.48 -7.71
CA GLY A 212 -8.95 -10.61 -8.44
C GLY A 212 -9.29 -9.45 -9.39
N ALA A 213 -8.41 -8.46 -9.58
CA ALA A 213 -8.74 -7.25 -10.35
C ALA A 213 -9.10 -7.54 -11.82
N ALA A 214 -8.39 -8.46 -12.46
CA ALA A 214 -8.62 -8.81 -13.86
C ALA A 214 -9.96 -9.52 -14.10
N ASP A 215 -10.57 -10.11 -13.06
CA ASP A 215 -11.87 -10.80 -13.15
C ASP A 215 -13.06 -9.84 -13.06
N ARG A 216 -12.83 -8.60 -12.61
CA ARG A 216 -13.89 -7.60 -12.41
C ARG A 216 -14.45 -7.11 -13.74
N GLU A 217 -15.65 -6.54 -13.69
CA GLU A 217 -16.31 -5.92 -14.86
C GLU A 217 -16.41 -6.90 -16.04
N GLY A 218 -16.91 -8.12 -15.80
CA GLY A 218 -17.11 -9.14 -16.83
C GLY A 218 -15.87 -9.96 -17.21
N GLY A 219 -14.69 -9.65 -16.66
CA GLY A 219 -13.43 -10.35 -17.01
C GLY A 219 -13.46 -11.86 -16.73
N ARG A 220 -14.16 -12.32 -15.68
CA ARG A 220 -14.32 -13.76 -15.43
C ARG A 220 -15.14 -14.46 -16.52
N ARG A 221 -16.20 -13.83 -17.02
CA ARG A 221 -17.05 -14.41 -18.07
C ARG A 221 -16.29 -14.52 -19.39
N GLN A 222 -15.55 -13.48 -19.76
CA GLN A 222 -14.73 -13.45 -20.98
C GLN A 222 -13.62 -14.52 -21.03
N ARG A 223 -13.14 -15.02 -19.88
CA ARG A 223 -12.15 -16.12 -19.85
C ARG A 223 -12.75 -17.48 -20.13
N HIS A 224 -14.02 -17.67 -19.81
CA HIS A 224 -14.71 -18.94 -20.04
C HIS A 224 -15.28 -19.02 -21.46
N ASP A 225 -15.46 -17.87 -22.12
CA ASP A 225 -15.97 -17.73 -23.48
C ASP A 225 -14.87 -17.86 -24.56
N LYS A 226 -13.61 -18.06 -24.15
CA LYS A 226 -12.43 -18.11 -25.01
C LYS A 226 -11.75 -19.47 -24.93
#